data_AF-A0A699WLX7-F1
#
_entry.id   AF-A0A699WLX7-F1
#
_cell.length_a   1.000
_cell.length_b   1.000
_cell.length_c   1.000
_cell.angle_alpha   90.00
_cell.angle_beta   90.00
_cell.angle_gamma   90.00
#
_symmetry.space_group_name_H-M   'P 1'
#
loop_
_entity.id
_entity.type
_entity.pdbx_description
1 polymer ?
#
loop_
_entity_poly.entity_id
_entity_poly.type
_entity_poly.pdbx_seq_one_letter_code
_entity_poly.pdbx_strand_id
1 'polypeptide(L)' 'EEPEAILDRQDRVIRNKTIPFVKILWRKHPERETTWETEESIRTSYPHFLP' A
#
# COMPACT_ATOMS: atom_id res chain seq x y z
N GLU A 1 -11.59 -2.68 6.98
CA GLU A 1 -10.85 -3.17 5.80
C GLU A 1 -9.53 -3.70 6.29
N GLU A 2 -9.23 -4.95 6.01
CA GLU A 2 -7.90 -5.49 6.31
C GLU A 2 -7.13 -5.57 4.99
N PRO A 3 -5.88 -5.09 4.96
CA PRO A 3 -5.04 -5.27 3.80
C PRO A 3 -4.76 -6.78 3.67
N GLU A 4 -5.16 -7.38 2.55
CA GLU A 4 -5.04 -8.81 2.26
C GLU A 4 -3.62 -9.16 1.83
N ALA A 5 -3.10 -8.39 0.87
CA ALA A 5 -1.79 -8.62 0.29
C ALA A 5 -1.24 -7.36 -0.38
N ILE A 6 0.08 -7.23 -0.40
CA ILE A 6 0.77 -6.26 -1.25
C ILE A 6 0.91 -6.91 -2.63
N LEU A 7 0.26 -6.34 -3.63
CA LEU A 7 0.31 -6.83 -5.01
C LEU A 7 1.51 -6.29 -5.77
N ASP A 8 1.95 -5.08 -5.46
CA ASP A 8 3.01 -4.40 -6.18
C ASP A 8 3.69 -3.34 -5.31
N ARG A 9 4.94 -2.99 -5.63
CA ARG A 9 5.68 -1.91 -4.99
C ARG A 9 6.32 -1.07 -6.09
N GLN A 10 6.08 0.23 -6.06
CA GLN A 10 6.57 1.18 -7.05
C GLN A 10 7.19 2.41 -6.38
N ASP A 11 8.46 2.65 -6.66
CA ASP A 11 9.15 3.86 -6.25
C ASP A 11 8.84 5.01 -7.21
N ARG A 12 8.19 6.05 -6.70
CA ARG A 12 7.83 7.22 -7.49
C ARG A 12 8.72 8.40 -7.12
N VAL A 13 9.53 8.86 -8.07
CA VAL A 13 10.37 10.04 -7.90
C VAL A 13 9.54 11.29 -8.15
N ILE A 14 9.33 12.10 -7.11
CA ILE A 14 8.56 13.35 -7.18
C ILE A 14 9.47 14.51 -6.80
N ARG A 15 9.66 15.43 -7.76
CA ARG A 15 10.45 16.68 -7.70
C ARG A 15 11.93 16.55 -7.33
N ASN A 16 12.28 15.82 -6.27
CA ASN A 16 13.64 15.44 -5.82
C ASN A 16 13.61 14.36 -4.70
N LYS A 17 12.46 13.72 -4.45
CA LYS A 17 12.30 12.69 -3.43
C LYS A 17 11.75 11.42 -4.05
N THR A 18 12.29 10.27 -3.67
CA THR A 18 11.71 8.97 -4.01
C THR A 18 10.71 8.60 -2.92
N ILE A 19 9.45 8.40 -3.31
CA ILE A 19 8.38 7.97 -2.41
C ILE A 19 7.97 6.55 -2.84
N PRO A 20 8.15 5.54 -1.97
CA PRO A 20 7.68 4.19 -2.24
C PRO A 20 6.15 4.13 -2.11
N PHE A 21 5.50 3.68 -3.18
CA PHE A 21 4.09 3.34 -3.21
C PHE A 21 3.95 1.82 -3.19
N VAL A 22 2.95 1.33 -2.47
CA VAL A 22 2.60 -0.07 -2.39
C VAL A 22 1.16 -0.24 -2.84
N LYS A 23 0.94 -1.18 -3.75
CA LYS A 23 -0.39 -1.55 -4.21
C LYS A 23 -0.95 -2.58 -3.24
N ILE A 24 -2.01 -2.22 -2.54
CA ILE A 24 -2.62 -3.06 -1.51
C ILE A 24 -3.96 -3.56 -1.99
N LEU A 25 -4.10 -4.88 -1.94
CA LEU A 25 -5.37 -5.57 -2.08
C LEU A 25 -6.11 -5.49 -0.75
N TRP A 26 -7.32 -4.97 -0.75
CA TRP A 26 -8.16 -4.91 0.43
C TRP A 26 -9.14 -6.06 0.45
N ARG A 27 -9.26 -6.68 1.62
CA ARG A 27 -10.29 -7.69 1.87
C ARG A 27 -11.59 -6.97 2.24
N LYS A 28 -12.37 -6.57 1.24
CA LYS A 28 -13.67 -5.92 1.45
C LYS A 28 -14.76 -6.58 0.60
N HIS A 29 -15.37 -7.66 1.10
CA HIS A 29 -16.49 -8.34 0.45
C HIS A 29 -16.16 -8.78 -1.01
N PRO A 30 -17.06 -9.32 -1.87
CA PRO A 30 -16.63 -10.10 -3.04
C PRO A 30 -15.91 -9.28 -4.13
N GLU A 31 -15.94 -7.96 -4.03
CA GLU A 31 -15.27 -7.05 -4.94
C GLU A 31 -13.90 -6.70 -4.36
N ARG A 32 -12.86 -7.40 -4.82
CA ARG A 32 -11.46 -7.17 -4.47
C ARG A 32 -11.03 -5.76 -4.89
N GLU A 33 -11.10 -4.80 -3.97
CA GLU A 33 -10.60 -3.45 -4.19
C GLU A 33 -9.08 -3.41 -4.08
N THR A 34 -8.43 -2.75 -5.03
CA THR A 34 -6.98 -2.55 -4.99
C THR A 34 -6.67 -1.06 -5.03
N THR A 35 -6.06 -0.53 -3.98
CA THR A 35 -5.64 0.87 -3.94
C THR A 35 -4.12 0.99 -3.91
N TRP A 36 -3.64 2.16 -4.35
CA TRP A 36 -2.23 2.53 -4.24
C TRP A 36 -2.06 3.43 -3.03
N GLU A 37 -1.32 2.96 -2.04
CA GLU A 37 -1.02 3.69 -0.81
C GLU A 37 0.49 3.95 -0.72
N THR A 38 0.92 4.95 0.02
CA THR A 38 2.35 5.12 0.30
C THR A 38 2.79 4.12 1.36
N GLU A 39 4.02 3.62 1.26
CA GLU A 39 4.57 2.72 2.27
C GLU A 39 4.54 3.36 3.66
N GLU A 40 4.77 4.68 3.75
CA GLU A 40 4.70 5.44 5.00
C GLU A 40 3.28 5.48 5.59
N SER A 41 2.24 5.64 4.76
CA SER A 41 0.83 5.59 5.19
C SER A 41 0.49 4.23 5.78
N ILE A 42 0.93 3.16 5.12
CA ILE A 42 0.68 1.77 5.53
C ILE A 42 1.50 1.41 6.76
N ARG A 43 2.73 1.90 6.86
CA ARG A 43 3.55 1.70 8.06
C ARG A 43 2.97 2.41 9.27
N THR A 44 2.32 3.55 9.06
CA THR A 44 1.66 4.31 10.13
C THR A 44 0.32 3.70 10.53
N SER A 45 -0.51 3.32 9.55
CA SER A 45 -1.86 2.81 9.77
C SER A 45 -1.89 1.31 10.09
N TYR A 46 -0.99 0.55 9.48
CA TYR A 46 -0.85 -0.91 9.60
C TYR A 46 0.62 -1.30 9.80
N PRO A 47 1.24 -0.89 10.93
CA PRO A 47 2.66 -1.17 11.23
C PRO A 47 2.99 -2.67 11.25
N HIS A 48 2.00 -3.54 11.47
CA HIS A 48 2.15 -5.00 11.47
C HIS A 48 2.04 -5.64 10.08
N PHE A 49 1.64 -4.88 9.06
CA PHE A 49 1.39 -5.38 7.71
C PHE A 49 2.63 -5.28 6.81
N LEU A 50 3.51 -4.32 7.10
CA LEU A 50 4.82 -4.24 6.47
C LEU A 50 5.85 -4.96 7.36
N PRO A 51 6.64 -5.91 6.82
CA PRO A 51 7.68 -6.60 7.57
C PRO A 51 8.86 -5.69 7.94
#